data_AF-X6LFH1-F1
#
_entry.id   AF-X6LFH1-F1
#
_cell.length_a   1.000
_cell.length_b   1.000
_cell.length_c   1.000
_cell.angle_alpha   90.00
_cell.angle_beta   90.00
_cell.angle_gamma   90.00
#
_symmetry.space_group_name_H-M   'P 1'
#
loop_
_entity.id
_entity.type
_entity.pdbx_description
1 polymer ?
#
loop_
_entity_poly.entity_id
_entity_poly.type
_entity_poly.pdbx_seq_one_letter_code
_entity_poly.pdbx_strand_id
1 'polypeptide(L)'
;KKGNMQIYNEPLNPYSMTLKKGLQHLKHQFQARQYYMSGEDELVNFKCEFDKCEPPIPSNINEDVLLDDIYTLFPHYPNMQVHWKIEVSCIVPYKRTIDTERNNLPISDLDIEFIPSNQKTKFNPLLYECDLHKLKRIEDTVNSELKLLFHEIIKNGYLIDLITYRSLISEENIKQQIHINEKNPDELILNDLILTILNELKILYHDDIHKQMGYPLQLHQIC
;
A
#
# COMPACT_ATOMS: atom_id res chain seq x y z
N LYS A 1 20.67 11.18 0.08
CA LYS A 1 20.18 10.21 -0.91
C LYS A 1 20.00 10.94 -2.24
N LYS A 2 20.59 10.49 -3.35
CA LYS A 2 20.30 11.02 -4.69
C LYS A 2 18.80 10.80 -4.91
N GLY A 3 18.02 11.87 -5.07
CA GLY A 3 16.58 11.74 -5.33
C GLY A 3 16.38 10.91 -6.60
N ASN A 4 15.58 9.85 -6.53
CA ASN A 4 15.23 9.08 -7.71
C ASN A 4 14.38 9.98 -8.62
N MET A 5 14.93 10.38 -9.76
CA MET A 5 14.20 11.15 -10.76
C MET A 5 13.24 10.20 -11.47
N GLN A 6 11.93 10.41 -11.30
CA GLN A 6 10.89 9.66 -11.98
C GLN A 6 10.30 10.52 -13.11
N ILE A 7 10.05 9.89 -14.26
CA ILE A 7 9.48 10.55 -15.44
C ILE A 7 8.04 10.08 -15.60
N TYR A 8 7.13 11.03 -15.75
CA TYR A 8 5.72 10.77 -15.96
C TYR A 8 5.23 11.51 -17.20
N ASN A 9 4.40 10.84 -18.00
CA ASN A 9 3.76 11.43 -19.16
C ASN A 9 2.33 11.81 -18.78
N GLU A 10 1.97 13.08 -18.94
CA GLU A 10 0.62 13.58 -18.67
C GLU A 10 0.13 14.42 -19.86
N PRO A 11 -1.04 14.11 -20.43
CA PRO A 11 -1.58 14.88 -21.54
C PRO A 11 -2.19 16.19 -21.04
N LEU A 12 -1.69 17.32 -21.55
CA LEU A 12 -2.17 18.66 -21.24
C LEU A 12 -2.64 19.32 -22.56
N ASN A 13 -3.82 19.95 -22.56
CA ASN A 13 -4.29 20.70 -23.74
C ASN A 13 -3.80 22.16 -23.67
N PRO A 14 -2.86 22.58 -24.54
CA PRO A 14 -2.27 23.91 -24.42
C PRO A 14 -3.25 25.05 -24.73
N TYR A 15 -4.27 24.79 -25.56
CA TYR A 15 -5.22 25.81 -26.05
C TYR A 15 -6.33 26.15 -25.03
N SER A 16 -6.56 25.30 -24.03
CA SER A 16 -7.64 25.48 -23.05
C SER A 16 -7.16 25.60 -21.60
N MET A 17 -5.88 25.34 -21.37
CA MET A 17 -5.30 25.27 -20.04
C MET A 17 -4.31 26.40 -19.79
N THR A 18 -4.48 27.08 -18.66
CA THR A 18 -3.49 28.04 -18.17
C THR A 18 -2.36 27.33 -17.43
N LEU A 19 -1.21 27.98 -17.27
CA LEU A 19 -0.09 27.44 -16.50
C LEU A 19 -0.52 27.02 -15.08
N LYS A 20 -1.30 27.86 -14.41
CA LYS A 20 -1.90 27.60 -13.09
C LYS A 20 -2.76 26.34 -13.07
N LYS A 21 -3.67 26.20 -14.04
CA LYS A 21 -4.55 25.02 -14.15
C LYS A 21 -3.74 23.76 -14.45
N GLY A 22 -2.72 23.86 -15.31
CA GLY A 22 -1.82 22.76 -15.61
C GLY A 22 -1.04 22.29 -14.38
N LEU A 23 -0.48 23.22 -13.61
CA LEU A 23 0.22 22.90 -12.35
C LEU A 23 -0.72 22.30 -11.30
N GLN A 24 -1.94 22.81 -11.18
CA GLN A 24 -2.96 22.23 -10.29
C GLN A 24 -3.36 20.81 -10.73
N HIS A 25 -3.57 20.57 -12.02
CA HIS A 25 -3.86 19.24 -12.56
C HIS A 25 -2.73 18.25 -12.22
N LEU A 26 -1.48 18.63 -12.46
CA LEU A 26 -0.31 17.80 -12.14
C LEU A 26 -0.17 17.56 -10.64
N LYS A 27 -0.45 18.55 -9.81
CA LYS A 27 -0.49 18.41 -8.34
C LYS A 27 -1.51 17.35 -7.92
N HIS A 28 -2.74 17.42 -8.43
CA HIS A 28 -3.77 16.44 -8.11
C HIS A 28 -3.40 15.03 -8.60
N GLN A 29 -2.90 14.89 -9.83
CA GLN A 29 -2.45 13.62 -10.37
C GLN A 29 -1.32 13.01 -9.54
N PHE A 30 -0.35 13.82 -9.11
CA PHE A 30 0.75 13.35 -8.28
C PHE A 30 0.28 12.90 -6.90
N GLN A 31 -0.60 13.68 -6.25
CA GLN A 31 -1.17 13.30 -4.95
C GLN A 31 -1.94 11.97 -5.03
N ALA A 32 -2.76 11.78 -6.06
CA ALA A 32 -3.49 10.53 -6.26
C ALA A 32 -2.55 9.33 -6.43
N ARG A 33 -1.45 9.51 -7.18
CA ARG A 33 -0.43 8.46 -7.38
C ARG A 33 0.32 8.14 -6.10
N GLN A 34 0.77 9.15 -5.35
CA GLN A 34 1.49 8.92 -4.08
C GLN A 34 0.60 8.23 -3.06
N TYR A 35 -0.65 8.68 -2.93
CA TYR A 35 -1.61 8.02 -2.04
C TYR A 35 -1.77 6.53 -2.37
N TYR A 36 -1.86 6.18 -3.66
CA TYR A 36 -1.95 4.78 -4.08
C TYR A 36 -0.66 3.98 -3.86
N MET A 37 0.50 4.60 -4.03
CA MET A 37 1.80 3.91 -3.96
C MET A 37 2.33 3.73 -2.53
N SER A 38 2.16 4.75 -1.68
CA SER A 38 2.81 4.82 -0.37
C SER A 38 1.85 5.19 0.77
N GLY A 39 0.56 5.46 0.48
CA GLY A 39 -0.38 5.98 1.46
C GLY A 39 -0.13 7.44 1.87
N GLU A 40 0.82 8.11 1.22
CA GLU A 40 1.14 9.52 1.44
C GLU A 40 0.11 10.42 0.73
N ASP A 41 -0.79 11.05 1.49
CA ASP A 41 -1.78 12.00 0.93
C ASP A 41 -1.57 13.46 1.32
N GLU A 42 -0.68 13.74 2.29
CA GLU A 42 -0.38 15.12 2.67
C GLU A 42 0.80 15.66 1.87
N LEU A 43 0.51 16.61 0.98
CA LEU A 43 1.51 17.26 0.14
C LEU A 43 2.18 18.42 0.91
N VAL A 44 3.46 18.27 1.21
CA VAL A 44 4.26 19.24 1.97
C VAL A 44 4.82 20.32 1.04
N ASN A 45 5.36 19.90 -0.11
CA ASN A 45 5.98 20.80 -1.07
C ASN A 45 5.60 20.40 -2.50
N PHE A 46 5.31 21.40 -3.33
CA PHE A 46 5.09 21.23 -4.77
C PHE A 46 5.61 22.48 -5.47
N LYS A 47 6.72 22.34 -6.18
CA LYS A 47 7.42 23.46 -6.80
C LYS A 47 7.87 23.08 -8.19
N CYS A 48 7.47 23.85 -9.20
CA CYS A 48 7.97 23.71 -10.55
C CYS A 48 9.24 24.56 -10.73
N GLU A 49 10.34 23.94 -11.18
CA GLU A 49 11.61 24.60 -11.47
C GLU A 49 11.59 25.10 -12.92
N PHE A 50 10.94 26.25 -13.15
CA PHE A 50 10.70 26.82 -14.49
C PHE A 50 11.95 26.98 -15.36
N ASP A 51 13.09 27.32 -14.74
CA ASP A 51 14.39 27.46 -15.39
C ASP A 51 14.98 26.13 -15.87
N LYS A 52 14.50 25.01 -15.30
CA LYS A 52 14.95 23.65 -15.63
C LYS A 52 13.92 22.85 -16.42
N CYS A 53 12.79 23.46 -16.80
CA CYS A 53 11.85 22.88 -17.75
C CYS A 53 12.43 22.90 -19.17
N GLU A 54 11.96 22.01 -20.02
CA GLU A 54 12.34 21.95 -21.44
C GLU A 54 11.09 22.02 -22.32
N PRO A 55 10.85 23.14 -23.02
CA PRO A 55 11.63 24.37 -22.97
C PRO A 55 11.42 25.14 -21.65
N PRO A 56 12.36 26.03 -21.28
CA PRO A 56 12.25 26.81 -20.06
C PRO A 56 11.02 27.72 -20.05
N ILE A 57 10.36 27.80 -18.89
CA ILE A 57 9.25 28.73 -18.67
C ILE A 57 9.84 30.03 -18.10
N PRO A 58 9.49 31.22 -18.62
CA PRO A 58 9.94 32.48 -18.03
C PRO A 58 9.44 32.62 -16.59
N SER A 59 10.34 32.93 -15.64
CA SER A 59 9.98 33.05 -14.22
C SER A 59 9.09 34.25 -13.89
N ASN A 60 8.99 35.21 -14.79
CA ASN A 60 8.17 36.41 -14.67
C ASN A 60 6.79 36.28 -15.35
N ILE A 61 6.41 35.09 -15.84
CA ILE A 61 5.14 34.90 -16.52
C ILE A 61 3.99 34.86 -15.51
N ASN A 62 2.84 35.43 -15.89
CA ASN A 62 1.64 35.28 -15.09
C ASN A 62 1.11 33.84 -15.25
N GLU A 63 0.84 33.16 -14.14
CA GLU A 63 0.33 31.78 -14.15
C GLU A 63 -1.06 31.64 -14.81
N ASP A 64 -1.81 32.73 -14.94
CA ASP A 64 -3.11 32.74 -15.61
C ASP A 64 -3.00 32.78 -17.16
N VAL A 65 -1.79 32.79 -17.72
CA VAL A 65 -1.53 32.73 -19.17
C VAL A 65 -1.78 31.31 -19.71
N LEU A 66 -2.32 31.19 -20.93
CA LEU A 66 -2.52 29.90 -21.59
C LEU A 66 -1.18 29.24 -21.91
N LEU A 67 -1.10 27.92 -21.80
CA LEU A 67 0.11 27.19 -22.18
C LEU A 67 0.47 27.40 -23.66
N ASP A 68 -0.52 27.58 -24.53
CA ASP A 68 -0.35 27.96 -25.95
C ASP A 68 0.48 29.24 -26.10
N ASP A 69 0.14 30.30 -25.35
CA ASP A 69 0.85 31.59 -25.40
C ASP A 69 2.30 31.46 -24.90
N ILE A 70 2.56 30.55 -23.95
CA ILE A 70 3.90 30.29 -23.43
C ILE A 70 4.76 29.58 -24.48
N TYR A 71 4.19 28.58 -25.16
CA TYR A 71 4.96 27.69 -26.02
C TYR A 71 4.97 28.07 -27.50
N THR A 72 4.08 28.96 -27.94
CA THR A 72 3.97 29.39 -29.35
C THR A 72 5.27 29.99 -29.91
N LEU A 73 6.11 30.58 -29.06
CA LEU A 73 7.40 31.17 -29.47
C LEU A 73 8.51 30.14 -29.73
N PHE A 74 8.31 28.88 -29.35
CA PHE A 74 9.33 27.86 -29.53
C PHE A 74 9.25 27.21 -30.91
N PRO A 75 10.40 26.93 -31.55
CA PRO A 75 10.44 26.18 -32.81
C PRO A 75 9.69 24.85 -32.66
N HIS A 76 8.96 24.47 -33.71
CA HIS A 76 8.21 23.22 -33.80
C HIS A 76 6.93 23.12 -32.96
N TYR A 77 6.48 24.19 -32.29
CA TYR A 77 5.12 24.24 -31.76
C TYR A 77 4.07 24.08 -32.88
N PRO A 78 2.99 23.29 -32.71
CA PRO A 78 2.58 22.55 -31.51
C PRO A 78 3.19 21.14 -31.39
N ASN A 79 3.95 20.68 -32.38
CA ASN A 79 4.49 19.32 -32.46
C ASN A 79 5.82 19.17 -31.70
N MET A 80 5.82 19.52 -30.42
CA MET A 80 7.00 19.43 -29.56
C MET A 80 6.68 18.75 -28.23
N GLN A 81 7.69 18.10 -27.64
CA GLN A 81 7.58 17.52 -26.31
C GLN A 81 8.00 18.55 -25.26
N VAL A 82 7.17 18.72 -24.24
CA VAL A 82 7.42 19.64 -23.12
C VAL A 82 7.68 18.82 -21.86
N HIS A 83 8.79 19.08 -21.19
CA HIS A 83 9.18 18.46 -19.93
C HIS A 83 9.13 19.49 -18.81
N TRP A 84 8.28 19.24 -17.81
CA TRP A 84 8.23 20.06 -16.60
C TRP A 84 9.02 19.39 -15.48
N LYS A 85 9.94 20.14 -14.88
CA LYS A 85 10.68 19.65 -13.72
C LYS A 85 9.99 20.12 -12.45
N ILE A 86 9.39 19.18 -11.74
CA ILE A 86 8.61 19.45 -10.53
C ILE A 86 9.26 18.73 -9.35
N GLU A 87 9.61 19.51 -8.33
CA GLU A 87 9.99 19.02 -7.02
C GLU A 87 8.74 18.82 -6.18
N VAL A 88 8.55 17.60 -5.69
CA VAL A 88 7.40 17.24 -4.87
C VAL A 88 7.86 16.50 -3.62
N SER A 89 7.20 16.79 -2.51
CA SER A 89 7.41 16.11 -1.23
C SER A 89 6.06 15.85 -0.58
N CYS A 90 5.80 14.60 -0.24
CA CYS A 90 4.60 14.17 0.47
C CYS A 90 4.98 13.54 1.82
N ILE A 91 4.01 13.46 2.72
CA ILE A 91 4.10 12.81 4.01
C ILE A 91 2.81 12.02 4.26
N VAL A 92 2.93 10.92 5.02
CA VAL A 92 1.76 10.25 5.60
C VAL A 92 1.27 11.10 6.78
N PRO A 93 0.01 11.56 6.81
CA PRO A 93 -0.52 12.31 7.93
C PRO A 93 -0.36 11.50 9.22
N TYR A 94 0.05 12.17 10.30
CA TYR A 94 0.24 11.51 11.59
C TYR A 94 -1.01 10.78 12.11
N LYS A 95 -2.21 11.26 11.72
CA LYS A 95 -3.49 10.58 12.02
C LYS A 95 -3.63 9.19 11.42
N ARG A 96 -2.81 8.85 10.42
CA ARG A 96 -2.79 7.56 9.73
C ARG A 96 -1.54 6.74 10.04
N THR A 97 -0.62 7.27 10.86
CA THR A 97 0.54 6.52 11.31
C THR A 97 0.19 5.77 12.60
N ILE A 98 0.54 4.49 12.68
CA ILE A 98 0.43 3.71 13.91
C ILE A 98 1.72 3.94 14.70
N ASP A 99 1.58 4.36 15.95
CA ASP A 99 2.71 4.48 16.86
C ASP A 99 3.34 3.10 17.07
N THR A 100 4.65 3.01 16.90
CA THR A 100 5.40 1.75 17.06
C THR A 100 5.76 1.49 18.52
N GLU A 101 5.58 2.48 19.42
CA GLU A 101 5.70 2.26 20.86
C GLU A 101 4.51 1.44 21.38
N ARG A 102 4.66 0.11 21.33
CA ARG A 102 3.76 -0.89 21.94
C ARG A 102 3.76 -0.85 23.49
N ASN A 103 4.10 0.28 24.09
CA ASN A 103 4.30 0.43 25.53
C ASN A 103 3.13 1.21 26.13
N ASN A 104 2.14 0.46 26.62
CA ASN A 104 1.24 0.86 27.71
C ASN A 104 0.62 2.27 27.59
N LEU A 105 -0.19 2.53 26.56
CA LEU A 105 -0.99 3.75 26.56
C LEU A 105 -2.11 3.66 27.61
N PRO A 106 -2.27 4.68 28.48
CA PRO A 106 -3.44 4.81 29.34
C PRO A 106 -4.66 5.13 28.48
N ILE A 107 -5.76 4.43 28.75
CA ILE A 107 -7.09 4.66 28.19
C ILE A 107 -7.60 6.03 28.70
N SER A 108 -7.47 7.10 27.91
CA SER A 108 -8.25 8.38 27.93
C SER A 108 -7.42 9.42 27.16
N ASP A 109 -7.90 10.17 26.16
CA ASP A 109 -9.03 11.12 26.20
C ASP A 109 -9.48 11.50 24.76
N LEU A 110 -9.49 10.54 23.84
CA LEU A 110 -10.11 10.72 22.52
C LEU A 110 -11.56 10.27 22.65
N ASP A 111 -12.52 11.16 22.37
CA ASP A 111 -13.97 10.92 22.24
C ASP A 111 -14.31 9.98 21.04
N ILE A 112 -13.46 9.00 20.79
CA ILE A 112 -13.69 7.87 19.90
C ILE A 112 -13.94 6.71 20.85
N GLU A 113 -15.18 6.25 20.96
CA GLU A 113 -15.52 5.01 21.67
C GLU A 113 -14.77 3.84 21.00
N PHE A 114 -13.55 3.58 21.45
CA PHE A 114 -12.91 2.30 21.21
C PHE A 114 -13.67 1.27 22.04
N ILE A 115 -14.46 0.43 21.35
CA ILE A 115 -15.06 -0.75 21.95
C ILE A 115 -13.91 -1.55 22.60
N PRO A 116 -13.89 -1.71 23.93
CA PRO A 116 -12.84 -2.46 24.60
C PRO A 116 -12.81 -3.88 24.03
N SER A 117 -11.67 -4.35 23.52
CA SER A 117 -11.53 -5.69 22.89
C SER A 117 -11.79 -6.86 23.85
N ASN A 118 -11.99 -6.56 25.13
CA ASN A 118 -12.36 -7.44 26.23
C ASN A 118 -13.88 -7.55 26.44
N GLN A 119 -14.69 -6.76 25.74
CA GLN A 119 -16.12 -7.03 25.62
C GLN A 119 -16.27 -8.12 24.54
N LYS A 120 -16.44 -9.39 24.98
CA LYS A 120 -16.91 -10.46 24.09
C LYS A 120 -18.16 -9.94 23.38
N THR A 121 -18.02 -9.55 22.12
CA THR A 121 -19.16 -9.33 21.24
C THR A 121 -20.03 -10.56 21.38
N LYS A 122 -21.32 -10.35 21.66
CA LYS A 122 -22.27 -11.45 21.85
C LYS A 122 -22.37 -12.15 20.50
N PHE A 123 -21.51 -13.15 20.33
CA PHE A 123 -21.32 -13.88 19.10
C PHE A 123 -22.68 -14.41 18.69
N ASN A 124 -23.17 -13.93 17.53
CA ASN A 124 -24.45 -14.37 17.00
C ASN A 124 -24.24 -15.76 16.38
N PRO A 125 -24.66 -16.86 17.02
CA PRO A 125 -24.32 -18.21 16.56
C PRO A 125 -25.00 -18.57 15.23
N LEU A 126 -26.00 -17.79 14.82
CA LEU A 126 -26.77 -18.01 13.59
C LEU A 126 -26.06 -17.55 12.31
N LEU A 127 -24.87 -16.93 12.41
CA LEU A 127 -24.09 -16.53 11.24
C LEU A 127 -23.01 -17.56 10.83
N TYR A 128 -22.81 -18.65 11.58
CA TYR A 128 -21.71 -19.60 11.30
C TYR A 128 -22.10 -21.07 11.17
N GLU A 129 -23.32 -21.46 11.52
CA GLU A 129 -23.71 -22.87 11.44
C GLU A 129 -24.03 -23.35 10.01
N CYS A 130 -24.13 -22.44 9.03
CA CYS A 130 -24.53 -22.79 7.67
C CYS A 130 -23.39 -23.15 6.69
N ASP A 131 -22.11 -23.02 7.03
CA ASP A 131 -21.04 -23.11 6.02
C ASP A 131 -19.87 -24.06 6.31
N LEU A 132 -19.92 -24.90 7.34
CA LEU A 132 -18.90 -25.97 7.51
C LEU A 132 -18.88 -26.95 6.32
N HIS A 133 -20.03 -27.19 5.68
CA HIS A 133 -20.12 -28.03 4.47
C HIS A 133 -19.81 -27.27 3.17
N LYS A 134 -19.89 -25.93 3.14
CA LYS A 134 -19.40 -25.11 2.01
C LYS A 134 -17.90 -24.84 2.10
N LEU A 135 -17.34 -24.78 3.31
CA LEU A 135 -15.90 -24.68 3.56
C LEU A 135 -15.15 -25.86 2.94
N LYS A 136 -15.68 -27.08 3.05
CA LYS A 136 -15.11 -28.29 2.43
C LYS A 136 -15.05 -28.26 0.89
N ARG A 137 -15.73 -27.30 0.25
CA ARG A 137 -15.75 -27.10 -1.21
C ARG A 137 -14.95 -25.87 -1.66
N ILE A 138 -14.73 -24.90 -0.75
CA ILE A 138 -13.86 -23.74 -0.92
C ILE A 138 -12.40 -24.09 -0.54
N GLU A 139 -12.22 -25.15 0.25
CA GLU A 139 -10.93 -25.72 0.66
C GLU A 139 -9.99 -25.95 -0.53
N ASP A 140 -10.46 -26.40 -1.69
CA ASP A 140 -9.57 -26.69 -2.82
C ASP A 140 -9.10 -25.43 -3.58
N THR A 141 -9.91 -24.37 -3.64
CA THR A 141 -9.58 -23.14 -4.40
C THR A 141 -8.90 -22.08 -3.52
N VAL A 142 -9.29 -21.97 -2.25
CA VAL A 142 -8.68 -21.01 -1.29
C VAL A 142 -7.40 -21.58 -0.66
N ASN A 143 -7.22 -22.91 -0.66
CA ASN A 143 -5.92 -23.47 -0.23
C ASN A 143 -4.78 -23.09 -1.17
N SER A 144 -4.99 -22.88 -2.47
CA SER A 144 -3.87 -22.57 -3.37
C SER A 144 -3.27 -21.19 -3.06
N GLU A 145 -4.09 -20.15 -2.89
CA GLU A 145 -3.63 -18.80 -2.56
C GLU A 145 -3.01 -18.73 -1.16
N LEU A 146 -3.62 -19.38 -0.15
CA LEU A 146 -3.06 -19.42 1.19
C LEU A 146 -1.77 -20.24 1.27
N LYS A 147 -1.65 -21.33 0.49
CA LYS A 147 -0.39 -22.09 0.36
C LYS A 147 0.71 -21.23 -0.26
N LEU A 148 0.40 -20.47 -1.32
CA LEU A 148 1.36 -19.55 -1.95
C LEU A 148 1.82 -18.48 -0.96
N LEU A 149 0.88 -17.87 -0.22
CA LEU A 149 1.18 -16.88 0.81
C LEU A 149 2.08 -17.48 1.90
N PHE A 150 1.75 -18.68 2.39
CA PHE A 150 2.54 -19.36 3.39
C PHE A 150 3.96 -19.66 2.90
N HIS A 151 4.11 -20.12 1.66
CA HIS A 151 5.41 -20.32 1.03
C HIS A 151 6.24 -19.04 0.95
N GLU A 152 5.60 -17.91 0.63
CA GLU A 152 6.26 -16.62 0.57
C GLU A 152 6.77 -16.17 1.96
N ILE A 153 5.97 -16.38 3.00
CA ILE A 153 6.34 -16.08 4.40
C ILE A 153 7.54 -16.90 4.84
N ILE A 154 7.51 -18.20 4.56
CA ILE A 154 8.60 -19.12 4.87
C ILE A 154 9.88 -18.67 4.15
N LYS A 155 9.77 -18.35 2.86
CA LYS A 155 10.90 -17.90 2.03
C LYS A 155 11.52 -16.61 2.55
N ASN A 156 10.71 -15.72 3.10
CA ASN A 156 11.15 -14.45 3.66
C ASN A 156 11.62 -14.55 5.13
N GLY A 157 11.54 -15.73 5.76
CA GLY A 157 12.03 -15.96 7.12
C GLY A 157 11.08 -15.54 8.24
N TYR A 158 9.82 -15.24 7.92
CA TYR A 158 8.80 -14.78 8.88
C TYR A 158 7.97 -15.90 9.52
N LEU A 159 8.38 -17.15 9.34
CA LEU A 159 7.65 -18.31 9.88
C LEU A 159 7.56 -18.27 11.41
N ILE A 160 8.59 -17.77 12.08
CA ILE A 160 8.66 -17.69 13.54
C ILE A 160 7.59 -16.74 14.10
N ASP A 161 7.29 -15.65 13.38
CA ASP A 161 6.35 -14.61 13.85
C ASP A 161 4.90 -15.10 13.87
N LEU A 162 4.56 -16.09 13.04
CA LEU A 162 3.24 -16.71 13.00
C LEU A 162 3.00 -17.73 14.11
N ILE A 163 4.06 -18.19 14.78
CA ILE A 163 3.95 -19.20 15.82
C ILE A 163 3.83 -18.47 17.14
N THR A 164 2.58 -18.21 17.53
CA THR A 164 2.21 -17.44 18.74
C THR A 164 2.81 -18.02 20.02
N TYR A 165 3.11 -19.31 20.02
CA TYR A 165 3.82 -19.96 21.11
C TYR A 165 5.33 -19.89 20.85
N ARG A 166 6.11 -19.31 21.77
CA ARG A 166 7.57 -19.54 21.88
C ARG A 166 7.83 -21.03 22.16
N SER A 167 7.56 -21.86 21.18
CA SER A 167 7.96 -23.25 21.21
C SER A 167 9.48 -23.22 21.09
N LEU A 168 10.18 -24.01 21.90
CA LEU A 168 11.63 -24.21 21.82
C LEU A 168 12.05 -24.93 20.52
N ILE A 169 11.15 -25.01 19.54
CA ILE A 169 11.31 -25.71 18.28
C ILE A 169 12.01 -24.73 17.34
N SER A 170 13.18 -25.12 16.83
CA SER A 170 13.88 -24.32 15.83
C SER A 170 13.08 -24.25 14.53
N GLU A 171 13.31 -23.21 13.74
CA GLU A 171 12.65 -23.01 12.44
C GLU A 171 12.85 -24.23 11.53
N GLU A 172 14.03 -24.88 11.59
CA GLU A 172 14.34 -26.09 10.83
C GLU A 172 13.45 -27.26 11.22
N ASN A 173 13.14 -27.42 12.51
CA ASN A 173 12.27 -28.50 12.97
C ASN A 173 10.84 -28.29 12.50
N ILE A 174 10.35 -27.04 12.48
CA ILE A 174 9.05 -26.72 11.92
C ILE A 174 9.05 -27.01 10.43
N LYS A 175 10.05 -26.51 9.68
CA LYS A 175 10.20 -26.76 8.22
C LYS A 175 10.20 -28.25 7.87
N GLN A 176 10.85 -29.08 8.70
CA GLN A 176 10.84 -30.53 8.55
C GLN A 176 9.47 -31.14 8.81
N GLN A 177 8.75 -30.70 9.85
CA GLN A 177 7.41 -31.22 10.17
C GLN A 177 6.36 -30.89 9.10
N ILE A 178 6.54 -29.78 8.39
CA ILE A 178 5.62 -29.32 7.35
C ILE A 178 6.02 -29.78 5.94
N HIS A 179 7.12 -30.52 5.82
CA HIS A 179 7.63 -31.08 4.55
C HIS A 179 7.66 -30.06 3.39
N ILE A 180 8.13 -28.82 3.65
CA ILE A 180 8.19 -27.81 2.59
C ILE A 180 9.10 -28.28 1.46
N ASN A 181 8.51 -28.37 0.27
CA ASN A 181 9.27 -28.39 -0.97
C ASN A 181 9.39 -26.94 -1.47
N GLU A 182 10.58 -26.34 -1.36
CA GLU A 182 10.83 -24.96 -1.84
C GLU A 182 10.52 -24.78 -3.33
N LYS A 183 10.53 -25.85 -4.11
CA LYS A 183 10.28 -25.82 -5.56
C LYS A 183 8.82 -26.01 -5.94
N ASN A 184 8.00 -26.55 -5.04
CA ASN A 184 6.61 -26.88 -5.34
C ASN A 184 5.67 -26.53 -4.17
N PRO A 185 4.90 -25.44 -4.26
CA PRO A 185 3.99 -25.02 -3.19
C PRO A 185 2.79 -25.94 -2.98
N ASP A 186 2.44 -26.75 -3.99
CA ASP A 186 1.28 -27.62 -3.92
C ASP A 186 1.51 -28.85 -3.02
N GLU A 187 2.76 -29.23 -2.80
CA GLU A 187 3.18 -30.37 -1.98
C GLU A 187 3.11 -30.12 -0.46
N LEU A 188 2.69 -28.94 -0.02
CA LEU A 188 2.50 -28.65 1.40
C LEU A 188 1.46 -29.61 2.02
N ILE A 189 1.94 -30.49 2.90
CA ILE A 189 1.09 -31.46 3.62
C ILE A 189 0.41 -30.73 4.77
N LEU A 190 -0.90 -30.53 4.68
CA LEU A 190 -1.68 -29.88 5.73
C LEU A 190 -1.78 -30.80 6.97
N ASN A 191 -1.15 -30.39 8.08
CA ASN A 191 -1.30 -30.99 9.40
C ASN A 191 -1.97 -29.99 10.35
N ASP A 192 -2.39 -30.42 11.54
CA ASP A 192 -3.09 -29.57 12.52
C ASP A 192 -2.31 -28.31 12.90
N LEU A 193 -0.96 -28.40 12.92
CA LEU A 193 -0.08 -27.27 13.18
C LEU A 193 -0.15 -26.24 12.03
N ILE A 194 -0.08 -26.69 10.78
CA ILE A 194 -0.19 -25.82 9.60
C ILE A 194 -1.58 -25.20 9.53
N LEU A 195 -2.64 -25.96 9.81
CA LEU A 195 -4.00 -25.41 9.82
C LEU A 195 -4.12 -24.30 10.87
N THR A 196 -3.47 -24.43 12.01
CA THR A 196 -3.41 -23.39 13.03
C THR A 196 -2.68 -22.15 12.49
N ILE A 197 -1.50 -22.33 11.88
CA ILE A 197 -0.70 -21.22 11.33
C ILE A 197 -1.43 -20.52 10.17
N LEU A 198 -2.06 -21.28 9.26
CA LEU A 198 -2.85 -20.74 8.15
C LEU A 198 -4.08 -19.98 8.67
N ASN A 199 -4.68 -20.42 9.79
CA ASN A 199 -5.79 -19.71 10.40
C ASN A 199 -5.34 -18.38 11.03
N GLU A 200 -4.20 -18.35 11.71
CA GLU A 200 -3.59 -17.09 12.20
C GLU A 200 -3.26 -16.16 11.03
N LEU A 201 -2.70 -16.70 9.94
CA LEU A 201 -2.44 -15.95 8.72
C LEU A 201 -3.70 -15.35 8.10
N LYS A 202 -4.77 -16.14 8.06
CA LYS A 202 -6.07 -15.70 7.57
C LYS A 202 -6.63 -14.58 8.43
N ILE A 203 -6.53 -14.70 9.75
CA ILE A 203 -6.96 -13.66 10.70
C ILE A 203 -6.14 -12.38 10.45
N LEU A 204 -4.81 -12.51 10.35
CA LEU A 204 -3.92 -11.38 10.08
C LEU A 204 -4.28 -10.73 8.74
N TYR A 205 -4.32 -11.47 7.64
CA TYR A 205 -4.61 -10.93 6.30
C TYR A 205 -6.00 -10.26 6.18
N HIS A 206 -6.97 -10.69 6.98
CA HIS A 206 -8.32 -10.13 7.01
C HIS A 206 -8.58 -9.17 8.18
N ASP A 207 -7.55 -8.83 8.97
CA ASP A 207 -7.68 -7.84 10.04
C ASP A 207 -8.14 -6.49 9.45
N ASP A 208 -9.05 -5.83 10.15
CA ASP A 208 -9.59 -4.53 9.76
C ASP A 208 -8.50 -3.45 9.66
N ILE A 209 -7.34 -3.66 10.29
CA ILE A 209 -6.14 -2.83 10.09
C ILE A 209 -5.72 -2.80 8.61
N HIS A 210 -5.77 -3.93 7.90
CA HIS A 210 -5.43 -3.97 6.48
C HIS A 210 -6.49 -3.30 5.60
N LYS A 211 -7.76 -3.25 6.04
CA LYS A 211 -8.80 -2.44 5.37
C LYS A 211 -8.49 -0.95 5.44
N GLN A 212 -7.90 -0.50 6.55
CA GLN A 212 -7.52 0.91 6.72
C GLN A 212 -6.26 1.29 5.90
N MET A 213 -5.39 0.32 5.61
CA MET A 213 -4.18 0.52 4.78
C MET A 213 -4.45 0.49 3.26
N GLY A 214 -5.65 0.10 2.83
CA GLY A 214 -6.03 -0.01 1.42
C GLY A 214 -5.67 -1.39 0.83
N TYR A 215 -6.67 -2.07 0.25
CA TYR A 215 -6.47 -3.37 -0.39
C TYR A 215 -6.07 -3.23 -1.87
N PRO A 216 -5.28 -4.17 -2.43
CA PRO A 216 -4.65 -5.32 -1.76
C PRO A 216 -3.19 -5.02 -1.36
N LEU A 217 -2.83 -5.33 -0.10
CA LEU A 217 -1.46 -5.26 0.38
C LEU A 217 -0.61 -6.43 -0.16
N GLN A 218 0.66 -6.15 -0.44
CA GLN A 218 1.69 -7.15 -0.71
C GLN A 218 2.31 -7.64 0.62
N LEU A 219 2.77 -8.89 0.69
CA LEU A 219 3.20 -9.52 1.95
C LEU A 219 4.31 -8.77 2.69
N HIS A 220 5.26 -8.17 1.97
CA HIS A 220 6.32 -7.33 2.57
C HIS A 220 5.81 -6.03 3.24
N GLN A 221 4.52 -5.72 3.06
CA GLN A 221 3.84 -4.61 3.76
C GLN A 221 3.17 -5.09 5.06
N ILE A 222 3.05 -6.40 5.26
CA ILE A 222 2.41 -7.06 6.41
C ILE A 222 3.48 -7.64 7.36
N CYS A 223 4.59 -8.16 6.83
CA CYS A 223 5.72 -8.75 7.55
C CYS A 223 7.03 -7.99 7.26
#